data_AF-A0A5E4S1N9-F1
#
_entry.id   AF-A0A5E4S1N9-F1
#
_cell.length_a   1.000
_cell.length_b   1.000
_cell.length_c   1.000
_cell.angle_alpha   90.00
_cell.angle_beta   90.00
_cell.angle_gamma   90.00
#
_symmetry.space_group_name_H-M   'P 1'
#
loop_
_entity.id
_entity.type
_entity.pdbx_description
1 polymer ?
#
loop_
_entity_poly.entity_id
_entity_poly.type
_entity_poly.pdbx_seq_one_letter_code
_entity_poly.pdbx_strand_id
1 'polypeptide(L)' 'MQIIPIYHRATRALGDVILGALERHPLFVSAALPNRVYAPMFNRYGEGMHFRNHADGAIRSAFSRR' A
#
# COMPACT_ATOMS: atom_id res chain seq x y z
N MET A 1 16.03 0.96 -3.29
CA MET A 1 14.56 0.93 -3.45
C MET A 1 14.12 2.20 -4.15
N GLN A 2 13.28 2.09 -5.18
CA GLN A 2 12.59 3.23 -5.77
C GLN A 2 11.10 3.13 -5.42
N ILE A 3 10.54 4.18 -4.80
CA ILE A 3 9.10 4.30 -4.58
C ILE A 3 8.51 5.08 -5.76
N ILE A 4 7.49 4.53 -6.40
CA ILE A 4 6.75 5.21 -7.46
C ILE A 4 5.74 6.16 -6.79
N PRO A 5 5.64 7.45 -7.21
CA PRO A 5 4.82 8.43 -6.53
C PRO A 5 3.36 7.98 -6.34
N ILE A 6 2.86 8.07 -5.11
CA ILE A 6 1.52 7.57 -4.74
C ILE A 6 0.39 8.26 -5.50
N TYR A 7 0.57 9.52 -5.91
CA TYR A 7 -0.41 10.29 -6.67
C TYR A 7 -0.30 10.14 -8.18
N HIS A 8 0.66 9.34 -8.67
CA HIS A 8 0.75 9.00 -10.08
C HIS A 8 -0.56 8.32 -10.54
N ARG A 9 -1.02 8.62 -11.76
CA ARG A 9 -2.32 8.13 -12.24
C ARG A 9 -2.36 6.60 -12.27
N ALA A 10 -1.28 5.97 -12.74
CA ALA A 10 -1.20 4.52 -12.86
C ALA A 10 -1.20 3.82 -11.49
N THR A 11 -0.48 4.36 -10.50
CA THR A 11 -0.44 3.76 -9.16
C THR A 11 -1.78 3.86 -8.44
N ARG A 12 -2.53 4.97 -8.64
CA ARG A 12 -3.90 5.08 -8.12
C ARG A 12 -4.83 4.03 -8.74
N ALA A 13 -4.87 3.95 -10.07
CA ALA A 13 -5.73 3.00 -10.77
C ALA A 13 -5.43 1.54 -10.40
N LEU A 14 -4.15 1.17 -10.31
CA LEU A 14 -3.75 -0.17 -9.88
C LEU A 14 -4.03 -0.39 -8.38
N GLY A 15 -3.88 0.65 -7.56
CA GLY A 15 -4.24 0.61 -6.15
C GLY A 15 -5.73 0.31 -5.94
N ASP A 16 -6.60 0.95 -6.70
CA ASP A 16 -8.06 0.73 -6.63
C ASP A 16 -8.43 -0.71 -7.03
N VAL A 17 -7.76 -1.28 -8.04
CA VAL A 17 -7.93 -2.69 -8.43
C VAL A 17 -7.55 -3.63 -7.29
N ILE A 18 -6.40 -3.40 -6.67
CA ILE A 18 -5.90 -4.23 -5.56
C ILE A 18 -6.83 -4.13 -4.35
N LEU A 19 -7.20 -2.91 -3.95
CA LEU A 19 -8.09 -2.67 -2.82
C LEU A 19 -9.45 -3.32 -3.04
N GLY A 20 -10.06 -3.13 -4.22
CA GLY A 20 -11.33 -3.75 -4.55
C GLY A 20 -11.28 -5.29 -4.51
N ALA A 21 -10.17 -5.90 -4.91
CA ALA A 21 -9.99 -7.35 -4.81
C ALA A 21 -9.89 -7.82 -3.35
N LEU A 22 -9.10 -7.12 -2.52
CA LEU A 22 -8.90 -7.46 -1.11
C LEU A 22 -10.18 -7.29 -0.28
N GLU A 23 -10.93 -6.22 -0.51
CA GLU A 23 -12.20 -5.94 0.17
C GLU A 23 -13.25 -7.03 -0.07
N ARG A 24 -13.18 -7.73 -1.21
CA ARG A 24 -14.08 -8.84 -1.55
C ARG A 24 -13.52 -10.23 -1.20
N HIS A 25 -12.31 -10.32 -0.64
CA HIS A 25 -11.65 -11.59 -0.37
C HIS A 25 -11.92 -12.06 1.07
N PRO A 26 -12.75 -13.11 1.31
CA PRO A 26 -13.21 -13.45 2.66
C PRO A 26 -12.09 -13.75 3.65
N LEU A 27 -11.05 -14.48 3.22
CA LEU A 27 -9.88 -14.79 4.04
C LEU A 27 -9.08 -13.53 4.42
N PHE A 28 -9.03 -12.52 3.55
CA PHE A 28 -8.33 -11.27 3.87
C PHE A 28 -9.12 -10.49 4.91
N VAL A 29 -10.43 -10.35 4.70
CA VAL A 29 -11.32 -9.63 5.62
C VAL A 29 -11.33 -10.27 7.00
N SER A 30 -11.43 -11.60 7.09
CA SER A 30 -11.44 -12.29 8.38
C SER A 30 -10.09 -12.25 9.10
N ALA A 31 -8.98 -12.25 8.37
CA ALA A 31 -7.64 -12.20 8.96
C ALA A 31 -7.21 -10.79 9.39
N ALA A 32 -7.51 -9.78 8.57
CA ALA A 32 -7.00 -8.42 8.78
C ALA A 32 -7.98 -7.49 9.51
N LEU A 33 -9.29 -7.79 9.47
CA LEU A 33 -10.37 -6.96 10.04
C LEU A 33 -10.15 -5.45 9.78
N PRO A 34 -10.01 -5.03 8.50
CA PRO A 34 -9.45 -3.73 8.16
C PRO A 34 -10.40 -2.59 8.53
N ASN A 35 -9.96 -1.67 9.40
CA ASN A 35 -10.66 -0.41 9.69
C ASN A 35 -10.31 0.69 8.66
N ARG A 36 -9.02 0.81 8.32
CA ARG A 36 -8.54 1.77 7.30
C ARG A 36 -7.27 1.25 6.64
N VAL A 37 -7.20 1.34 5.33
CA VAL A 37 -6.03 0.92 4.55
C VAL A 37 -5.30 2.15 4.02
N TYR A 38 -3.98 2.20 4.22
CA TYR A 38 -3.16 3.22 3.59
C TYR A 38 -3.01 2.91 2.10
N ALA A 39 -3.12 3.93 1.24
CA ALA A 39 -3.08 3.75 -0.21
C ALA A 39 -1.86 2.90 -0.65
N PRO A 40 -2.05 1.86 -1.49
CA PRO A 40 -0.97 1.00 -1.95
C PRO A 40 0.18 1.80 -2.58
N MET A 41 1.40 1.50 -2.17
CA MET A 41 2.62 2.08 -2.75
C MET A 41 3.29 1.02 -3.63
N PHE A 42 3.90 1.47 -4.73
CA PHE A 42 4.57 0.59 -5.67
C PHE A 42 6.07 0.79 -5.56
N ASN A 43 6.77 -0.28 -5.18
CA ASN A 43 8.21 -0.28 -5.03
C ASN A 43 8.86 -1.03 -6.18
N ARG A 44 9.95 -0.48 -6.72
CA ARG A 44 10.83 -1.16 -7.68
C ARG A 44 12.20 -1.39 -7.06
N TYR A 45 12.70 -2.60 -7.23
CA TYR A 45 14.04 -3.01 -6.84
C TYR A 45 14.79 -3.46 -8.09
N GLY A 46 16.01 -2.95 -8.28
CA GLY A 46 16.95 -3.44 -9.27
C GLY A 46 18.10 -4.19 -8.61
N GLU A 47 19.10 -4.53 -9.42
CA GLU A 47 20.32 -5.16 -8.92
C GLU A 47 20.99 -4.33 -7.81
N GLY A 48 21.40 -5.00 -6.73
CA GLY A 48 22.01 -4.37 -5.56
C GLY A 48 21.09 -3.50 -4.69
N MET A 49 19.79 -3.37 -5.03
CA MET A 49 18.86 -2.60 -4.21
C MET A 49 18.25 -3.44 -3.10
N HIS A 50 18.32 -2.95 -1.87
CA HIS A 50 17.75 -3.62 -0.70
C HIS A 50 16.97 -2.66 0.19
N PHE A 51 15.91 -3.18 0.80
CA PHE A 51 15.31 -2.60 2.00
C PHE A 51 15.76 -3.46 3.16
N ARG A 52 16.55 -2.88 4.07
CA ARG A 52 17.19 -3.62 5.16
C ARG A 52 16.25 -3.78 6.36
N ASN A 53 16.72 -4.49 7.38
CA ASN A 53 16.02 -4.65 8.64
C ASN A 53 15.64 -3.28 9.23
N HIS A 54 14.38 -3.16 9.62
CA HIS A 54 13.79 -1.94 10.16
C HIS A 54 12.56 -2.30 10.99
N ALA A 55 12.10 -1.33 11.78
CA ALA A 55 10.75 -1.32 12.33
C ALA A 55 9.93 -0.25 11.60
N ASP A 56 8.66 -0.56 11.32
CA ASP A 56 7.75 0.41 10.74
C ASP A 56 7.33 1.47 11.75
N GLY A 57 6.99 2.66 11.24
CA GLY A 57 6.41 3.71 12.06
C GLY A 57 5.02 3.30 12.56
N ALA A 58 4.81 3.37 13.88
CA ALA A 58 3.53 3.02 14.51
C ALA A 58 2.37 3.95 14.10
N ILE A 59 2.68 5.18 13.69
CA ILE A 59 1.70 6.18 13.27
C ILE A 59 1.97 6.57 11.82
N ARG A 60 0.91 6.59 11.03
CA ARG A 60 0.95 7.05 9.64
C ARG A 60 -0.21 7.99 9.38
N SER A 61 0.11 9.25 9.15
CA SER A 61 -0.87 10.31 8.89
C SER A 61 -1.57 10.02 7.56
N ALA A 62 -2.82 9.56 7.62
CA ALA A 62 -3.66 9.43 6.45
C ALA A 62 -4.36 10.77 6.22
N PHE A 63 -3.79 11.62 5.38
CA PHE A 63 -4.45 12.86 4.96
C PHE A 63 -5.78 12.50 4.28
N SER A 64 -6.88 12.79 4.97
CA SER A 64 -8.21 12.77 4.38
C SER A 64 -8.34 14.01 3.51
N ARG A 65 -8.58 13.86 2.21
CA ARG A 65 -9.12 14.97 1.42
C ARG A 65 -10.56 15.14 1.87
N ARG A 66 -10.82 16.18 2.68
CA ARG A 66 -12.13 16.81 2.66
C ARG A 66 -12.35 17.41 1.28
#